data_AF-A0A2V9ARC0-F1
#
_entry.id   AF-A0A2V9ARC0-F1
#
_cell.length_a   1.000
_cell.length_b   1.000
_cell.length_c   1.000
_cell.angle_alpha   90.00
_cell.angle_beta   90.00
_cell.angle_gamma   90.00
#
_symmetry.space_group_name_H-M   'P 1'
#
loop_
_entity.id
_entity.type
_entity.pdbx_description
1 polymer ?
#
loop_
_entity_poly.entity_id
_entity_poly.type
_entity_poly.pdbx_seq_one_letter_code
_entity_poly.pdbx_strand_id
1 'polypeptide(L)'
;MNSRSKKWLLVAAAAVVLGFLAYRSSGSLGLAGSSGAKLWAAIKGTNPFWLGGALILIHSCYAVRSLRWMVFQRNLGRAKFWEIYASTLAGFAAVFLLGRAGEPIRPVLLARGAKLPVADIFGIWVLERLFDIASMVVIAAIALLVFKGTAHSGDAAATIAGAASTAGTFLAIGVGGAVAFLVYLRLHGTTLLETRLAGWVSGSGWRVRIAKIILGFF
;
A
#
# COMPACT_ATOMS: atom_id res chain seq x y z
N MET A 1 -31.71 -7.48 -18.79
CA MET A 1 -30.93 -6.22 -18.98
C MET A 1 -29.52 -6.56 -19.48
N ASN A 2 -29.17 -6.12 -20.69
CA ASN A 2 -28.07 -6.65 -21.50
C ASN A 2 -26.66 -6.19 -21.01
N SER A 3 -25.64 -7.05 -21.07
CA SER A 3 -24.32 -6.77 -20.44
C SER A 3 -23.58 -5.58 -21.07
N ARG A 4 -23.89 -5.25 -22.33
CA ARG A 4 -23.40 -4.05 -23.03
C ARG A 4 -23.87 -2.75 -22.37
N SER A 5 -25.13 -2.69 -21.91
CA SER A 5 -25.71 -1.48 -21.30
C SER A 5 -25.05 -1.17 -19.95
N LYS A 6 -24.69 -2.18 -19.16
CA LYS A 6 -23.97 -2.00 -17.89
C LYS A 6 -22.58 -1.37 -18.08
N LYS A 7 -21.89 -1.70 -19.18
CA LYS A 7 -20.58 -1.12 -19.50
C LYS A 7 -20.67 0.37 -19.83
N TRP A 8 -21.67 0.77 -20.62
CA TRP A 8 -21.90 2.18 -20.95
C TRP A 8 -22.35 3.01 -19.75
N LEU A 9 -23.15 2.43 -18.85
CA LEU A 9 -23.51 3.08 -17.59
C LEU A 9 -22.30 3.31 -16.67
N LEU A 10 -21.37 2.34 -16.61
CA LEU A 10 -20.11 2.50 -15.86
C LEU A 10 -19.21 3.56 -16.48
N VAL A 11 -19.13 3.62 -17.82
CA VAL A 11 -18.37 4.66 -18.53
C VAL A 11 -18.97 6.05 -18.29
N ALA A 12 -20.30 6.18 -18.33
CA ALA A 12 -20.98 7.44 -18.04
C ALA A 12 -20.78 7.86 -16.57
N ALA A 13 -20.89 6.94 -15.62
CA ALA A 13 -20.63 7.21 -14.21
C ALA A 13 -19.17 7.63 -13.97
N ALA A 14 -18.22 6.97 -14.62
CA ALA A 14 -16.80 7.34 -14.56
C ALA A 14 -16.56 8.74 -15.15
N ALA A 15 -17.20 9.08 -16.28
CA ALA A 15 -17.09 10.40 -16.89
C ALA A 15 -17.66 11.51 -15.99
N VAL A 16 -18.79 11.26 -15.33
CA VAL A 16 -19.39 12.19 -14.36
C VAL A 16 -18.50 12.38 -13.14
N VAL A 17 -17.93 11.30 -12.60
CA VAL A 17 -16.99 11.38 -11.45
C VAL A 17 -15.72 12.12 -11.85
N LEU A 18 -15.15 11.86 -13.03
CA LEU A 18 -13.99 12.57 -13.55
C LEU A 18 -14.28 14.06 -13.77
N GLY A 19 -15.46 14.39 -14.31
CA GLY A 19 -15.90 15.78 -14.47
C GLY A 19 -16.10 16.50 -13.14
N PHE A 20 -16.69 15.83 -12.15
CA PHE A 20 -16.87 16.37 -10.80
C PHE A 20 -15.55 16.59 -10.07
N LEU A 21 -14.60 15.65 -10.19
CA LEU A 21 -13.26 15.78 -9.64
C LEU A 21 -12.47 16.91 -10.32
N ALA A 22 -12.59 17.05 -11.64
CA ALA A 22 -11.98 18.17 -12.38
C ALA A 22 -12.54 19.52 -11.92
N TYR A 23 -13.85 19.64 -11.77
CA TYR A 23 -14.55 20.83 -11.27
C TYR A 23 -14.12 21.18 -9.82
N ARG A 24 -14.09 20.18 -8.93
CA ARG A 24 -13.69 20.39 -7.52
C ARG A 24 -12.21 20.70 -7.37
N SER A 25 -11.34 20.07 -8.15
CA SER A 25 -9.90 20.39 -8.14
C SER A 25 -9.67 21.82 -8.62
N SER A 26 -10.50 22.31 -9.55
CA SER A 26 -10.39 23.67 -10.08
C SER A 26 -10.64 24.76 -9.03
N GLY A 27 -11.49 24.48 -8.03
CA GLY A 27 -11.78 25.40 -6.92
C GLY A 27 -10.76 25.40 -5.79
N SER A 28 -10.03 24.29 -5.56
CA SER A 28 -9.09 24.12 -4.45
C SER A 28 -7.63 24.40 -4.81
N LEU A 29 -7.28 24.44 -6.10
CA LEU A 29 -5.89 24.46 -6.57
C LEU A 29 -5.33 25.86 -6.88
N GLY A 30 -6.03 26.95 -6.55
CA GLY A 30 -5.53 28.30 -6.87
C GLY A 30 -5.24 28.49 -8.36
N LEU A 31 -6.02 27.85 -9.24
CA LEU A 31 -5.79 27.84 -10.70
C LEU A 31 -6.10 29.17 -11.38
N ALA A 32 -6.48 30.21 -10.64
CA ALA A 32 -6.66 31.56 -11.18
C ALA A 32 -5.40 32.09 -11.92
N GLY A 33 -4.21 31.51 -11.69
CA GLY A 33 -2.97 31.78 -12.42
C GLY A 33 -2.37 30.62 -13.21
N SER A 34 -2.98 29.44 -13.20
CA SER A 34 -2.48 28.24 -13.90
C SER A 34 -3.05 28.19 -15.32
N SER A 35 -2.51 29.05 -16.19
CA SER A 35 -2.84 29.06 -17.61
C SER A 35 -2.48 27.71 -18.23
N GLY A 36 -3.44 27.06 -18.88
CA GLY A 36 -3.21 25.84 -19.67
C GLY A 36 -2.09 25.99 -20.71
N ALA A 37 -1.75 27.22 -21.10
CA ALA A 37 -0.60 27.54 -21.93
C ALA A 37 0.75 27.22 -21.25
N LYS A 38 0.88 27.44 -19.93
CA LYS A 38 2.10 27.08 -19.18
C LYS A 38 2.28 25.57 -19.08
N LEU A 39 1.18 24.83 -18.86
CA LEU A 39 1.19 23.36 -18.89
C LEU A 39 1.58 22.84 -20.28
N TRP A 40 0.99 23.42 -21.34
CA TRP A 40 1.29 23.04 -22.71
C TRP A 40 2.74 23.33 -23.11
N ALA A 41 3.28 24.47 -22.69
CA ALA A 41 4.68 24.82 -22.88
C ALA A 41 5.62 23.86 -22.14
N ALA A 42 5.29 23.47 -20.90
CA ALA A 42 6.05 22.49 -20.14
C ALA A 42 6.07 21.10 -20.81
N ILE A 43 4.91 20.66 -21.33
CA ILE A 43 4.81 19.39 -22.08
C ILE A 43 5.69 19.42 -23.33
N LYS A 44 5.64 20.51 -24.13
CA LYS A 44 6.46 20.65 -25.33
C LYS A 44 7.96 20.74 -25.04
N GLY A 45 8.35 21.32 -23.91
CA GLY A 45 9.75 21.43 -23.48
C GLY A 45 10.30 20.16 -22.82
N THR A 46 9.49 19.12 -22.66
CA THR A 46 9.91 17.90 -21.96
C THR A 46 10.84 17.07 -22.84
N ASN A 47 12.03 16.76 -22.32
CA ASN A 47 12.98 15.91 -23.01
C ASN A 47 12.49 14.44 -23.02
N PRO A 48 12.33 13.80 -24.20
CA PRO A 48 11.77 12.46 -24.32
C PRO A 48 12.65 11.38 -23.66
N PHE A 49 13.95 11.62 -23.50
CA PHE A 49 14.86 10.69 -22.82
C PHE A 49 14.49 10.52 -21.35
N TRP A 50 14.27 11.63 -20.63
CA TRP A 50 13.88 11.61 -19.23
C TRP A 50 12.48 11.04 -19.03
N LEU A 51 11.57 11.34 -19.97
CA LEU A 51 10.23 10.76 -19.97
C LEU A 51 10.28 9.23 -20.14
N GLY A 52 11.08 8.75 -21.11
CA GLY A 52 11.30 7.31 -21.31
C GLY A 52 11.92 6.64 -20.10
N GLY A 53 12.95 7.25 -19.50
CA GLY A 53 13.57 6.78 -18.27
C GLY A 53 12.58 6.67 -17.11
N ALA A 54 11.73 7.69 -16.91
CA ALA A 54 10.69 7.65 -15.90
C ALA A 54 9.69 6.50 -16.13
N LEU A 55 9.25 6.30 -17.38
CA LEU A 55 8.34 5.19 -17.73
C LEU A 55 8.97 3.82 -17.43
N ILE A 56 10.24 3.63 -17.77
CA ILE A 56 10.98 2.39 -17.49
C ILE A 56 11.06 2.16 -15.98
N LEU A 57 11.41 3.19 -15.20
CA LEU A 57 11.50 3.09 -13.75
C LEU A 57 10.15 2.74 -13.10
N ILE A 58 9.06 3.36 -13.57
CA ILE A 58 7.70 3.06 -13.11
C ILE A 58 7.33 1.60 -13.38
N HIS A 59 7.55 1.12 -14.60
CA HIS A 59 7.24 -0.27 -14.95
C HIS A 59 8.13 -1.28 -14.21
N SER A 60 9.40 -0.94 -13.99
CA SER A 60 10.33 -1.73 -13.19
C SER A 60 9.86 -1.84 -11.74
N CYS A 61 9.37 -0.73 -11.15
CA CYS A 61 8.79 -0.74 -9.82
C CYS A 61 7.58 -1.69 -9.74
N TYR A 62 6.67 -1.65 -10.73
CA TYR A 62 5.56 -2.59 -10.80
C TYR A 62 6.01 -4.05 -10.98
N ALA A 63 7.09 -4.29 -11.72
CA ALA A 63 7.66 -5.62 -11.91
C ALA A 63 8.21 -6.19 -10.60
N VAL A 64 9.03 -5.41 -9.87
CA VAL A 64 9.57 -5.78 -8.56
C VAL A 64 8.44 -6.08 -7.58
N ARG A 65 7.39 -5.25 -7.56
CA ARG A 65 6.22 -5.48 -6.71
C ARG A 65 5.50 -6.77 -7.06
N SER A 66 5.41 -7.11 -8.35
CA SER A 66 4.79 -8.35 -8.82
C SER A 66 5.64 -9.58 -8.47
N LEU A 67 6.98 -9.48 -8.53
CA LEU A 67 7.89 -10.52 -8.06
C LEU A 67 7.73 -10.77 -6.56
N ARG A 68 7.67 -9.71 -5.75
CA ARG A 68 7.43 -9.83 -4.30
C ARG A 68 6.09 -10.53 -4.01
N TRP A 69 5.05 -10.19 -4.77
CA TRP A 69 3.76 -10.88 -4.68
C TRP A 69 3.85 -12.37 -5.01
N MET A 70 4.63 -12.73 -6.02
CA MET A 70 4.87 -14.13 -6.36
C MET A 70 5.54 -14.89 -5.21
N VAL A 71 6.48 -14.26 -4.50
CA VAL A 71 7.11 -14.84 -3.31
C VAL A 71 6.09 -15.10 -2.19
N PHE A 72 5.20 -14.15 -1.92
CA PHE A 72 4.16 -14.36 -0.89
C PHE A 72 3.12 -15.40 -1.31
N GLN A 73 2.71 -15.37 -2.57
CA GLN A 73 1.73 -16.30 -3.11
C GLN A 73 2.27 -17.73 -3.20
N ARG A 74 3.60 -17.92 -3.28
CA ARG A 74 4.24 -19.25 -3.33
C ARG A 74 3.81 -20.16 -2.18
N ASN A 75 3.47 -19.60 -1.01
CA ASN A 75 2.97 -20.37 0.14
C ASN A 75 1.52 -20.85 -0.02
N LEU A 76 0.76 -20.31 -0.98
CA LEU A 76 -0.65 -20.63 -1.21
C LEU A 76 -0.91 -21.30 -2.57
N GLY A 77 -0.06 -21.04 -3.57
CA GLY A 77 -0.19 -21.63 -4.90
C GLY A 77 0.75 -21.00 -5.93
N ARG A 78 1.03 -21.71 -7.03
CA ARG A 78 1.84 -21.16 -8.13
C ARG A 78 0.99 -20.27 -9.04
N ALA A 79 1.39 -19.02 -9.21
CA ALA A 79 0.82 -18.11 -10.20
C ALA A 79 1.91 -17.58 -11.14
N LYS A 80 1.53 -17.31 -12.40
CA LYS A 80 2.47 -16.83 -13.41
C LYS A 80 2.77 -15.35 -13.20
N PHE A 81 4.00 -14.94 -13.47
CA PHE A 81 4.43 -13.53 -13.36
C PHE A 81 3.48 -12.57 -14.08
N TRP A 82 3.13 -12.88 -15.33
CA TRP A 82 2.31 -12.00 -16.16
C TRP A 82 0.88 -11.83 -15.66
N GLU A 83 0.32 -12.83 -14.99
CA GLU A 83 -1.01 -12.75 -14.39
C GLU A 83 -1.00 -11.79 -13.18
N ILE A 84 0.04 -11.90 -12.35
CA ILE A 84 0.24 -11.00 -11.19
C ILE A 84 0.55 -9.58 -11.66
N TYR A 85 1.38 -9.44 -12.69
CA TYR A 85 1.78 -8.15 -13.24
C TYR A 85 0.59 -7.41 -13.86
N ALA A 86 -0.19 -8.07 -14.72
CA ALA A 86 -1.39 -7.48 -15.32
C ALA A 86 -2.41 -7.06 -14.27
N SER A 87 -2.63 -7.89 -13.24
CA SER A 87 -3.52 -7.56 -12.13
C SER A 87 -3.00 -6.41 -11.27
N THR A 88 -1.68 -6.28 -11.15
CA THR A 88 -1.02 -5.17 -10.44
C THR A 88 -1.21 -3.85 -11.19
N LEU A 89 -0.99 -3.85 -12.51
CA LEU A 89 -1.27 -2.68 -13.36
C LEU A 89 -2.75 -2.28 -13.29
N ALA A 90 -3.66 -3.25 -13.43
CA ALA A 90 -5.10 -3.00 -13.34
C ALA A 90 -5.50 -2.43 -11.96
N GLY A 91 -4.89 -2.95 -10.88
CA GLY A 91 -5.09 -2.46 -9.53
C GLY A 91 -4.63 -1.00 -9.35
N PHE A 92 -3.43 -0.66 -9.82
CA PHE A 92 -2.94 0.72 -9.74
C PHE A 92 -3.72 1.68 -10.64
N ALA A 93 -4.08 1.26 -11.85
CA ALA A 93 -4.96 2.03 -12.71
C ALA A 93 -6.31 2.32 -12.04
N ALA A 94 -6.88 1.33 -11.33
CA ALA A 94 -8.10 1.52 -10.57
C ALA A 94 -7.93 2.51 -9.40
N VAL A 95 -6.77 2.54 -8.75
CA VAL A 95 -6.45 3.56 -7.72
C VAL A 95 -6.36 4.96 -8.32
N PHE A 96 -5.76 5.11 -9.51
CA PHE A 96 -5.72 6.41 -10.18
C PHE A 96 -7.12 6.90 -10.59
N LEU A 97 -8.03 5.99 -10.93
CA LEU A 97 -9.39 6.34 -11.36
C LEU A 97 -10.37 6.53 -10.19
N LEU A 98 -10.28 5.70 -9.16
CA LEU A 98 -11.26 5.62 -8.06
C LEU A 98 -10.67 6.10 -6.72
N GLY A 99 -9.41 6.55 -6.70
CA GLY A 99 -8.70 6.90 -5.48
C GLY A 99 -8.47 5.70 -4.56
N ARG A 100 -8.50 5.93 -3.25
CA ARG A 100 -8.26 4.86 -2.24
C ARG A 100 -9.31 3.75 -2.27
N ALA A 101 -10.51 4.00 -2.80
CA ALA A 101 -11.53 2.97 -3.00
C ALA A 101 -11.12 1.93 -4.06
N GLY A 102 -10.11 2.22 -4.89
CA GLY A 102 -9.55 1.29 -5.87
C GLY A 102 -8.55 0.28 -5.29
N GLU A 103 -8.03 0.48 -4.08
CA GLU A 103 -7.05 -0.42 -3.47
C GLU A 103 -7.52 -1.88 -3.29
N PRO A 104 -8.77 -2.16 -2.85
CA PRO A 104 -9.26 -3.53 -2.70
C PRO A 104 -9.59 -4.22 -4.04
N ILE A 105 -9.60 -3.49 -5.15
CA ILE A 105 -9.89 -4.08 -6.47
C ILE A 105 -8.77 -5.04 -6.90
N ARG A 106 -7.52 -4.71 -6.58
CA ARG A 106 -6.34 -5.54 -6.89
C ARG A 106 -6.43 -6.96 -6.29
N PRO A 107 -6.60 -7.14 -4.96
CA PRO A 107 -6.70 -8.47 -4.37
C PRO A 107 -7.93 -9.25 -4.89
N VAL A 108 -9.04 -8.57 -5.18
CA VAL A 108 -10.24 -9.23 -5.74
C VAL A 108 -10.00 -9.75 -7.16
N LEU A 109 -9.33 -8.96 -8.01
CA LEU A 109 -8.97 -9.39 -9.37
C LEU A 109 -7.96 -10.54 -9.35
N LEU A 110 -6.96 -10.46 -8.46
CA LEU A 110 -6.00 -11.54 -8.26
C LEU A 110 -6.65 -12.82 -7.74
N ALA A 111 -7.60 -12.73 -6.80
CA ALA A 111 -8.31 -13.90 -6.28
C ALA A 111 -9.15 -14.60 -7.33
N ARG A 112 -9.81 -13.82 -8.19
CA ARG A 112 -10.55 -14.36 -9.33
C ARG A 112 -9.65 -14.97 -10.40
N GLY A 113 -8.51 -14.36 -10.68
CA GLY A 113 -7.53 -14.88 -11.66
C GLY A 113 -6.83 -16.16 -11.17
N ALA A 114 -6.41 -16.18 -9.90
CA ALA A 114 -5.66 -17.28 -9.30
C ALA A 114 -6.54 -18.42 -8.74
N LYS A 115 -7.88 -18.29 -8.76
CA LYS A 115 -8.84 -19.23 -8.17
C LYS A 115 -8.55 -19.55 -6.68
N LEU A 116 -8.03 -18.58 -5.94
CA LEU A 116 -7.73 -18.72 -4.52
C LEU A 116 -8.82 -18.03 -3.67
N PRO A 117 -9.03 -18.47 -2.41
CA PRO A 117 -9.94 -17.79 -1.50
C PRO A 117 -9.60 -16.30 -1.37
N VAL A 118 -10.62 -15.44 -1.40
CA VAL A 118 -10.43 -13.98 -1.31
C VAL A 118 -9.79 -13.61 0.02
N ALA A 119 -10.11 -14.32 1.11
CA ALA A 119 -9.54 -14.10 2.44
C ALA A 119 -8.02 -14.25 2.46
N ASP A 120 -7.50 -15.28 1.79
CA ASP A 120 -6.09 -15.60 1.72
C ASP A 120 -5.28 -14.52 1.00
N ILE A 121 -5.80 -14.05 -0.14
CA ILE A 121 -5.18 -12.97 -0.91
C ILE A 121 -5.31 -11.62 -0.22
N PHE A 122 -6.41 -11.40 0.51
CA PHE A 122 -6.56 -10.23 1.35
C PHE A 122 -5.53 -10.23 2.48
N GLY A 123 -5.21 -11.38 3.07
CA GLY A 123 -4.12 -11.54 4.04
C GLY A 123 -2.76 -11.12 3.48
N ILE A 124 -2.42 -11.57 2.26
CA ILE A 124 -1.19 -11.15 1.56
C ILE A 124 -1.19 -9.64 1.29
N TRP A 125 -2.34 -9.08 0.88
CA TRP A 125 -2.48 -7.65 0.64
C TRP A 125 -2.27 -6.81 1.90
N VAL A 126 -2.86 -7.21 3.04
CA VAL A 126 -2.66 -6.56 4.34
C VAL A 126 -1.21 -6.66 4.76
N LEU A 127 -0.60 -7.85 4.66
CA LEU A 127 0.81 -8.05 4.97
C LEU A 127 1.71 -7.14 4.14
N GLU A 128 1.42 -7.01 2.84
CA GLU A 128 2.09 -6.06 1.97
C GLU A 128 1.96 -4.62 2.49
N ARG A 129 0.75 -4.16 2.87
CA ARG A 129 0.55 -2.80 3.38
C ARG A 129 1.32 -2.57 4.67
N LEU A 130 1.34 -3.55 5.56
CA LEU A 130 2.10 -3.47 6.82
C LEU A 130 3.60 -3.32 6.54
N PHE A 131 4.16 -4.09 5.61
CA PHE A 131 5.56 -3.96 5.21
C PHE A 131 5.86 -2.61 4.53
N ASP A 132 4.97 -2.14 3.64
CA ASP A 132 5.14 -0.86 2.95
C ASP A 132 5.11 0.30 3.99
N ILE A 133 4.18 0.27 4.95
CA ILE A 133 4.09 1.26 6.04
C ILE A 133 5.30 1.17 6.96
N ALA A 134 5.71 -0.03 7.37
CA ALA A 134 6.89 -0.20 8.22
C ALA A 134 8.15 0.34 7.55
N SER A 135 8.33 0.04 6.27
CA SER A 135 9.46 0.55 5.48
C SER A 135 9.40 2.07 5.36
N MET A 136 8.22 2.64 5.12
CA MET A 136 8.03 4.09 5.08
C MET A 136 8.41 4.75 6.41
N VAL A 137 7.97 4.17 7.54
CA VAL A 137 8.29 4.71 8.88
C VAL A 137 9.78 4.62 9.16
N VAL A 138 10.44 3.51 8.79
CA VAL A 138 11.91 3.37 8.93
C VAL A 138 12.63 4.42 8.11
N ILE A 139 12.29 4.58 6.84
CA ILE A 139 12.92 5.56 5.95
C ILE A 139 12.68 6.98 6.48
N ALA A 140 11.47 7.29 6.93
CA ALA A 140 11.13 8.58 7.50
C ALA A 140 11.92 8.85 8.79
N ALA A 141 12.05 7.86 9.68
CA ALA A 141 12.84 7.97 10.89
C ALA A 141 14.32 8.27 10.57
N ILE A 142 14.92 7.50 9.65
CA ILE A 142 16.30 7.74 9.20
C ILE A 142 16.44 9.13 8.59
N ALA A 143 15.53 9.51 7.69
CA ALA A 143 15.58 10.82 7.02
C ALA A 143 15.51 11.97 8.05
N LEU A 144 14.64 11.86 9.05
CA LEU A 144 14.49 12.86 10.11
C LEU A 144 15.69 12.90 11.07
N LEU A 145 16.32 11.76 11.35
CA LEU A 145 17.53 11.68 12.18
C LEU A 145 18.77 12.23 11.45
N VAL A 146 18.86 12.01 10.13
CA VAL A 146 19.97 12.51 9.30
C VAL A 146 19.75 13.96 8.86
N PHE A 147 18.54 14.50 9.05
CA PHE A 147 18.20 15.86 8.66
C PHE A 147 19.06 16.88 9.43
N LYS A 148 20.10 17.38 8.75
CA LYS A 148 20.88 18.54 9.19
C LYS A 148 20.21 19.77 8.57
N GLY A 149 19.67 20.65 9.41
CA GLY A 149 19.04 21.91 9.00
C GLY A 149 20.04 22.76 8.20
N THR A 150 20.08 22.56 6.89
CA THR A 150 21.00 23.24 5.95
C THR A 150 20.36 24.48 5.33
N ALA A 151 19.13 24.80 5.72
CA ALA A 151 18.43 25.99 5.27
C ALA A 151 18.55 27.12 6.30
N HIS A 152 19.51 28.00 6.04
CA HIS A 152 19.70 29.34 6.63
C HIS A 152 20.03 29.38 8.14
N SER A 153 21.22 29.90 8.44
CA SER A 153 21.69 30.26 9.78
C SER A 153 20.66 31.14 10.52
N GLY A 154 19.90 30.53 11.44
CA GLY A 154 18.95 31.22 12.31
C GLY A 154 18.28 30.25 13.30
N ASP A 155 17.72 30.78 14.39
CA ASP A 155 17.06 30.01 15.47
C ASP A 155 15.91 29.11 14.96
N ALA A 156 15.26 29.49 13.85
CA ALA A 156 14.24 28.69 13.19
C ALA A 156 14.79 27.37 12.60
N ALA A 157 16.02 27.36 12.09
CA ALA A 157 16.62 26.14 11.54
C ALA A 157 17.01 25.16 12.66
N ALA A 158 17.49 25.69 13.80
CA ALA A 158 17.82 24.88 14.97
C ALA A 158 16.58 24.25 15.60
N THR A 159 15.48 24.99 15.71
CA THR A 159 14.21 24.47 16.23
C THR A 159 13.59 23.41 15.32
N ILE A 160 13.63 23.59 14.00
CA ILE A 160 13.15 22.58 13.03
C ILE A 160 14.01 21.32 13.07
N ALA A 161 15.35 21.45 13.16
CA ALA A 161 16.23 20.30 13.28
C ALA A 161 16.05 19.55 14.61
N GLY A 162 15.82 20.28 15.71
CA GLY A 162 15.46 19.70 17.01
C GLY A 162 14.13 18.94 16.97
N ALA A 163 13.11 19.51 16.32
CA ALA A 163 11.82 18.85 16.13
C ALA A 163 11.94 17.61 15.23
N ALA A 164 12.72 17.69 14.15
CA ALA A 164 12.97 16.58 13.24
C ALA A 164 13.68 15.42 13.95
N SER A 165 14.77 15.68 14.66
CA SER A 165 15.51 14.66 15.42
C SER A 165 14.66 14.02 16.52
N THR A 166 13.83 14.81 17.21
CA THR A 166 12.88 14.32 18.22
C THR A 166 11.86 13.37 17.59
N ALA A 167 11.20 13.81 16.51
CA ALA A 167 10.24 13.00 15.76
C ALA A 167 10.88 11.72 15.20
N GLY A 168 12.08 11.84 14.62
CA GLY A 168 12.87 10.71 14.12
C GLY A 168 13.20 9.70 15.22
N THR A 169 13.56 10.17 16.42
CA THR A 169 13.84 9.31 17.58
C THR A 169 12.59 8.58 18.06
N PHE A 170 11.45 9.27 18.18
CA PHE A 170 10.19 8.63 18.53
C PHE A 170 9.78 7.56 17.52
N LEU A 171 9.92 7.84 16.21
CA LEU A 171 9.65 6.86 15.17
C LEU A 171 10.61 5.67 15.24
N ALA A 172 11.91 5.91 15.48
CA ALA A 172 12.91 4.86 15.63
C ALA A 172 12.63 3.96 16.84
N ILE A 173 12.27 4.54 17.99
CA ILE A 173 11.86 3.78 19.19
C ILE A 173 10.58 2.98 18.90
N GLY A 174 9.59 3.59 18.24
CA GLY A 174 8.34 2.92 17.87
C GLY A 174 8.59 1.72 16.96
N VAL A 175 9.44 1.87 15.94
CA VAL A 175 9.85 0.77 15.05
C VAL A 175 10.61 -0.30 15.83
N GLY A 176 11.61 0.10 16.63
CA GLY A 176 12.39 -0.83 17.46
C GLY A 176 11.52 -1.64 18.40
N GLY A 177 10.56 -0.99 19.06
CA GLY A 177 9.57 -1.62 19.92
C GLY A 177 8.65 -2.57 19.15
N ALA A 178 8.16 -2.17 17.98
CA ALA A 178 7.33 -3.03 17.13
C ALA A 178 8.09 -4.27 16.65
N VAL A 179 9.36 -4.12 16.23
CA VAL A 179 10.21 -5.24 15.82
C VAL A 179 10.48 -6.16 17.00
N ALA A 180 10.87 -5.61 18.17
CA ALA A 180 11.10 -6.39 19.38
C ALA A 180 9.85 -7.15 19.81
N PHE A 181 8.67 -6.52 19.73
CA PHE A 181 7.39 -7.15 20.01
C PHE A 181 7.07 -8.29 19.04
N LEU A 182 7.29 -8.10 17.74
CA LEU A 182 7.09 -9.15 16.73
C LEU A 182 8.07 -10.31 16.92
N VAL A 183 9.33 -10.03 17.27
CA VAL A 183 10.33 -11.06 17.61
C VAL A 183 9.91 -11.81 18.88
N TYR A 184 9.44 -11.09 19.90
CA TYR A 184 8.91 -11.68 21.12
C TYR A 184 7.74 -12.62 20.82
N LEU A 185 6.75 -12.17 20.03
CA LEU A 185 5.63 -13.01 19.59
C LEU A 185 6.08 -14.18 18.73
N ARG A 186 7.12 -14.03 17.91
CA ARG A 186 7.63 -15.15 17.12
C ARG A 186 8.31 -16.21 18.00
N LEU A 187 8.99 -15.80 19.06
CA LEU A 187 9.72 -16.70 19.97
C LEU A 187 8.82 -17.31 21.06
N HIS A 188 7.82 -16.56 21.55
CA HIS A 188 6.96 -16.94 22.68
C HIS A 188 5.48 -17.06 22.31
N GLY A 189 5.12 -16.88 21.04
CA GLY A 189 3.73 -16.90 20.58
C GLY A 189 3.07 -18.26 20.75
N THR A 190 3.82 -19.35 20.52
CA THR A 190 3.32 -20.72 20.72
C THR A 190 3.01 -20.98 22.19
N THR A 191 3.89 -20.61 23.11
CA THR A 191 3.70 -20.81 24.55
C THR A 191 2.61 -19.91 25.14
N LEU A 192 2.49 -18.65 24.69
CA LEU A 192 1.43 -17.74 25.11
C LEU A 192 0.05 -18.15 24.57
N LEU A 193 -0.02 -18.59 23.30
CA LEU A 193 -1.24 -19.11 22.69
C LEU A 193 -1.66 -20.41 23.36
N GLU A 194 -0.75 -21.37 23.56
CA GLU A 194 -1.02 -22.63 24.25
C GLU A 194 -1.55 -22.40 25.67
N THR A 195 -0.96 -21.51 26.46
CA THR A 195 -1.40 -21.26 27.85
C THR A 195 -2.79 -20.61 27.90
N ARG A 196 -3.09 -19.68 26.96
CA ARG A 196 -4.40 -19.00 26.89
C ARG A 196 -5.49 -19.89 26.27
N LEU A 197 -5.14 -20.70 25.28
CA LEU A 197 -6.04 -21.63 24.61
C LEU A 197 -6.23 -22.94 25.37
N ALA A 198 -5.30 -23.35 26.26
CA ALA A 198 -5.47 -24.49 27.16
C ALA A 198 -6.73 -24.33 28.04
N GLY A 199 -7.01 -23.11 28.50
CA GLY A 199 -8.24 -22.80 29.22
C GLY A 199 -9.51 -22.83 28.35
N TRP A 200 -9.38 -22.74 27.02
CA TRP A 200 -10.50 -22.83 26.07
C TRP A 200 -10.68 -24.25 25.53
N VAL A 201 -9.65 -25.09 25.60
CA VAL A 201 -9.65 -26.50 25.17
C VAL A 201 -10.30 -27.41 26.23
N SER A 202 -10.35 -27.02 27.50
CA SER A 202 -10.97 -27.80 28.58
C SER A 202 -12.51 -27.66 28.69
N GLY A 203 -13.13 -26.79 27.90
CA GLY A 203 -14.59 -26.62 27.85
C GLY A 203 -15.28 -27.48 26.79
N SER A 204 -16.61 -27.44 26.72
CA SER A 204 -17.40 -27.96 25.60
C SER A 204 -18.11 -26.81 24.88
N GLY A 205 -18.02 -26.74 23.55
CA GLY A 205 -18.72 -25.73 22.74
C GLY A 205 -17.94 -25.17 21.55
N TRP A 206 -18.50 -24.12 20.92
CA TRP A 206 -17.96 -23.48 19.72
C TRP A 206 -16.56 -22.88 19.88
N ARG A 207 -16.19 -22.48 21.11
CA ARG A 207 -14.85 -21.97 21.46
C ARG A 207 -13.75 -23.01 21.29
N VAL A 208 -14.05 -24.30 21.50
CA VAL A 208 -13.10 -25.41 21.30
C VAL A 208 -12.81 -25.63 19.82
N ARG A 209 -13.83 -25.47 18.95
CA ARG A 209 -13.63 -25.57 17.49
C ARG A 209 -12.70 -24.47 16.99
N ILE A 210 -12.90 -23.23 17.43
CA ILE A 210 -12.02 -22.10 17.08
C ILE A 210 -10.61 -22.33 17.65
N ALA A 211 -10.50 -22.76 18.91
CA ALA A 211 -9.22 -23.04 19.53
C ALA A 211 -8.42 -24.13 18.80
N LYS A 212 -9.08 -25.21 18.37
CA LYS A 212 -8.45 -26.29 17.58
C LYS A 212 -8.05 -25.84 16.17
N ILE A 213 -8.82 -24.97 15.52
CA ILE A 213 -8.47 -24.41 14.20
C ILE A 213 -7.24 -23.51 14.31
N ILE A 214 -7.15 -22.69 15.37
CA ILE A 214 -6.02 -21.78 15.59
C ILE A 214 -4.76 -22.55 15.99
N LEU A 215 -4.86 -23.54 16.89
CA LEU A 215 -3.73 -24.39 17.31
C LEU A 215 -3.25 -25.34 16.20
N GLY A 216 -4.14 -25.78 15.29
CA GLY A 216 -3.77 -26.65 14.18
C GLY A 216 -3.17 -25.94 12.96
N PHE A 217 -3.06 -24.61 12.99
CA PHE A 217 -2.49 -23.79 11.91
C PHE A 217 -1.02 -23.41 12.16
N PHE A 218 -0.50 -23.68 13.36
CA PHE A 218 0.89 -23.44 13.75
C PHE A 218 1.71 -24.73 13.74
#